data_AF-A0A5B7VZP5-F1
#
_entry.id   AF-A0A5B7VZP5-F1
#
_cell.length_a   1.000
_cell.length_b   1.000
_cell.length_c   1.000
_cell.angle_alpha   90.00
_cell.angle_beta   90.00
_cell.angle_gamma   90.00
#
_symmetry.space_group_name_H-M   'P 1'
#
loop_
_entity.id
_entity.type
_entity.pdbx_description
1 polymer ?
#
loop_
_entity_poly.entity_id
_entity_poly.type
_entity_poly.pdbx_seq_one_letter_code
_entity_poly.pdbx_strand_id
1 'polypeptide(L)'
;MNTLSNVASGALLMSALSLAQAAEPLGCVEVSVGGYKAPDYNCLSQQMGNNPGGAAAAQKNQQAMNVPVNKRPPNQIGLATPATTSTRMGNTFGTSVKPQRPAPVTGTSPLLNPK
;
A
#
# COMPACT_ATOMS: atom_id res chain seq x y z
N MET A 1 0.84 49.88 43.02
CA MET A 1 1.64 48.88 42.29
C MET A 1 0.82 47.69 41.75
N ASN A 2 -0.53 47.73 41.74
CA ASN A 2 -1.36 46.59 41.28
C ASN A 2 -2.01 46.78 39.91
N THR A 3 -1.95 47.97 39.32
CA THR A 3 -2.59 48.27 38.03
C THR A 3 -1.74 47.87 36.83
N LEU A 4 -0.41 47.84 36.98
CA LEU A 4 0.53 47.45 35.92
C LEU A 4 0.54 45.93 35.66
N SER A 5 0.25 45.12 36.68
CA SER A 5 0.21 43.66 36.58
C SER A 5 -1.00 43.16 35.77
N ASN A 6 -2.12 43.88 35.81
CA ASN A 6 -3.35 43.48 35.11
C ASN A 6 -3.31 43.77 33.60
N VAL A 7 -2.52 44.75 33.15
CA VAL A 7 -2.40 45.08 31.72
C VAL A 7 -1.49 44.10 30.99
N ALA A 8 -0.43 43.63 31.65
CA ALA A 8 0.49 42.63 31.09
C ALA A 8 -0.21 41.28 30.83
N SER A 9 -1.15 40.87 31.69
CA SER A 9 -1.90 39.62 31.52
C SER A 9 -2.96 39.67 30.41
N GLY A 10 -3.48 40.86 30.08
CA GLY A 10 -4.45 41.02 28.98
C GLY A 10 -3.82 40.98 27.60
N ALA A 11 -2.61 41.53 27.45
CA ALA A 11 -1.90 41.56 26.15
C ALA A 11 -1.35 40.19 25.73
N LEU A 12 -1.04 39.32 26.69
CA LEU A 12 -0.51 37.97 26.44
C LEU A 12 -1.59 36.96 26.01
N LEU A 13 -2.86 37.20 26.39
CA LEU A 13 -4.00 36.37 25.95
C LEU A 13 -4.50 36.72 24.53
N MET A 14 -4.25 37.94 24.03
CA MET A 14 -4.64 38.36 22.67
C MET A 14 -3.67 37.92 21.57
N SER A 15 -2.44 37.52 21.91
CA SER A 15 -1.43 37.09 20.93
C SER A 15 -1.41 35.57 20.68
N ALA A 16 -2.15 34.79 21.48
CA ALA A 16 -2.19 33.33 21.37
C ALA A 16 -3.28 32.79 20.41
N LEU A 17 -4.27 33.61 20.02
CA LEU A 17 -5.35 33.15 19.13
C LEU A 17 -5.03 33.25 17.63
N SER A 18 -3.87 33.81 17.25
CA SER A 18 -3.55 34.06 15.83
C SER A 18 -2.81 32.91 15.13
N LEU A 19 -2.52 31.78 15.80
CA LEU A 19 -1.72 30.70 15.22
C LEU A 19 -2.51 29.42 14.87
N ALA A 20 -3.84 29.42 15.04
CA ALA A 20 -4.68 28.27 14.75
C ALA A 20 -5.78 28.61 13.72
N GLN A 21 -5.39 29.17 12.57
CA GLN A 21 -6.14 28.92 11.34
C GLN A 21 -5.50 27.72 10.66
N ALA A 22 -5.64 26.54 11.28
CA ALA A 22 -5.73 25.34 10.47
C ALA A 22 -6.98 25.57 9.61
N ALA A 23 -6.78 25.92 8.35
CA ALA A 23 -7.85 25.91 7.39
C ALA A 23 -8.38 24.47 7.36
N GLU A 24 -9.44 24.23 8.13
CA GLU A 24 -10.34 23.12 7.88
C GLU A 24 -10.60 23.11 6.37
N PRO A 25 -10.62 21.96 5.69
CA PRO A 25 -10.91 21.93 4.27
C PRO A 25 -12.33 22.49 4.11
N LEU A 26 -12.42 23.79 3.85
CA LEU A 26 -13.62 24.49 3.48
C LEU A 26 -14.13 23.69 2.29
N GLY A 27 -15.19 22.91 2.52
CA GLY A 27 -15.79 22.07 1.49
C GLY A 27 -15.96 22.92 0.23
N CYS A 28 -15.69 22.34 -0.93
CA CYS A 28 -15.65 23.06 -2.18
C CYS A 28 -16.90 23.93 -2.39
N VAL A 29 -16.76 25.25 -2.21
CA VAL A 29 -17.89 26.19 -2.31
C VAL A 29 -17.87 26.82 -3.69
N GLU A 30 -19.00 26.72 -4.39
CA GLU A 30 -19.24 27.43 -5.64
C GLU A 30 -20.00 28.73 -5.34
N VAL A 31 -19.42 29.88 -5.69
CA VAL A 31 -20.04 31.19 -5.45
C VAL A 31 -20.72 31.68 -6.73
N SER A 32 -21.98 32.11 -6.61
CA SER A 32 -22.78 32.66 -7.71
C SER A 32 -23.05 34.14 -7.46
N VAL A 33 -22.71 35.02 -8.41
CA VAL A 33 -23.03 36.46 -8.34
C VAL A 33 -23.73 36.86 -9.64
N GLY A 34 -24.94 37.43 -9.55
CA GLY A 34 -25.67 37.95 -10.71
C GLY A 34 -26.03 36.91 -11.78
N GLY A 35 -26.17 35.63 -11.43
CA GLY A 35 -26.47 34.54 -12.36
C GLY A 35 -25.25 33.88 -13.01
N TYR A 36 -24.04 34.36 -12.72
CA TYR A 36 -22.79 33.74 -13.18
C TYR A 36 -22.12 32.98 -12.02
N LYS A 37 -21.72 31.74 -12.31
CA LYS A 37 -20.99 30.85 -11.40
C LYS A 37 -19.50 31.05 -11.59
N ALA A 38 -18.79 31.37 -10.51
CA ALA A 38 -17.33 31.37 -10.49
C ALA A 38 -16.84 29.98 -10.02
N PRO A 39 -16.20 29.16 -10.87
CA PRO A 39 -15.70 27.85 -10.47
C PRO A 39 -14.48 27.99 -9.55
N ASP A 40 -14.47 27.21 -8.46
CA ASP A 40 -13.29 27.06 -7.61
C ASP A 40 -12.33 26.04 -8.23
N TYR A 41 -11.35 26.54 -8.98
CA TYR A 41 -10.33 25.69 -9.62
C TYR A 41 -9.43 24.98 -8.62
N ASN A 42 -9.28 25.50 -7.39
CA ASN A 42 -8.45 24.90 -6.36
C ASN A 42 -9.07 23.59 -5.89
N CYS A 43 -10.36 23.59 -5.56
CA CYS A 43 -11.09 22.37 -5.26
C CYS A 43 -11.09 21.40 -6.46
N LEU A 44 -11.41 21.89 -7.67
CA LEU A 44 -11.48 21.00 -8.83
C LEU A 44 -10.15 20.29 -9.06
N SER A 45 -9.03 20.99 -8.90
CA SER A 45 -7.69 20.39 -9.01
C SER A 45 -7.45 19.30 -7.96
N GLN A 46 -7.89 19.51 -6.71
CA GLN A 46 -7.80 18.51 -5.64
C GLN A 46 -8.68 17.29 -5.90
N GLN A 47 -9.92 17.48 -6.37
CA GLN A 47 -10.83 16.38 -6.71
C GLN A 47 -10.32 15.55 -7.90
N MET A 48 -9.63 16.18 -8.86
CA MET A 48 -8.93 15.48 -9.94
C MET A 48 -7.65 14.76 -9.47
N GLY A 49 -7.33 14.76 -8.17
CA GLY A 49 -6.18 14.06 -7.61
C GLY A 49 -4.86 14.82 -7.69
N ASN A 50 -4.85 16.10 -8.10
CA ASN A 50 -3.64 16.94 -8.15
C ASN A 50 -3.28 17.55 -6.78
N ASN A 51 -3.64 16.89 -5.68
CA ASN A 51 -3.19 17.29 -4.36
C ASN A 51 -1.69 16.93 -4.22
N PRO A 52 -0.78 17.89 -3.94
CA PRO A 52 0.65 17.65 -3.79
C PRO A 52 0.98 16.59 -2.72
N GLY A 53 0.18 16.50 -1.65
CA GLY A 53 0.34 15.45 -0.64
C GLY A 53 0.03 14.05 -1.17
N GLY A 54 -1.02 13.93 -1.99
CA GLY A 54 -1.41 12.68 -2.64
C GLY A 54 -0.39 12.23 -3.69
N ALA A 55 0.13 13.16 -4.49
CA ALA A 55 1.19 12.88 -5.47
C ALA A 55 2.48 12.37 -4.80
N ALA A 56 2.92 13.02 -3.72
CA ALA A 56 4.11 12.59 -2.98
C ALA A 56 3.90 11.23 -2.30
N ALA A 57 2.71 10.97 -1.74
CA ALA A 57 2.36 9.66 -1.18
C ALA A 57 2.35 8.56 -2.26
N ALA A 58 1.78 8.84 -3.44
CA ALA A 58 1.77 7.91 -4.57
C ALA A 58 3.20 7.58 -5.04
N GLN A 59 4.08 8.57 -5.13
CA GLN A 59 5.49 8.36 -5.49
C GLN A 59 6.22 7.50 -4.45
N LYS A 60 6.03 7.75 -3.15
CA LYS A 60 6.61 6.93 -2.08
C LYS A 60 6.10 5.49 -2.13
N ASN A 61 4.81 5.30 -2.40
CA ASN A 61 4.22 3.98 -2.57
C ASN A 61 4.83 3.25 -3.79
N GLN A 62 4.99 3.92 -4.93
CA GLN A 62 5.63 3.33 -6.11
C GLN A 62 7.09 2.93 -5.84
N GLN A 63 7.83 3.76 -5.10
CA GLN A 63 9.20 3.45 -4.69
C GLN A 63 9.24 2.24 -3.76
N ALA A 64 8.31 2.13 -2.81
CA ALA A 64 8.19 0.97 -1.92
C ALA A 64 7.83 -0.33 -2.67
N MET A 65 7.09 -0.23 -3.76
CA MET A 65 6.75 -1.38 -4.61
C MET A 65 7.89 -1.84 -5.52
N ASN A 66 8.93 -1.01 -5.71
CA ASN A 66 10.09 -1.35 -6.52
C ASN A 66 11.12 -2.17 -5.72
N VAL A 67 10.75 -3.39 -5.35
CA VAL A 67 11.67 -4.32 -4.68
C VAL A 67 12.73 -4.80 -5.69
N PRO A 68 14.03 -4.74 -5.38
CA PRO A 68 15.09 -5.29 -6.24
C PRO A 68 14.88 -6.77 -6.56
N VAL A 69 15.23 -7.22 -7.78
CA VAL A 69 14.96 -8.60 -8.25
C VAL A 69 15.54 -9.68 -7.32
N ASN A 70 16.72 -9.45 -6.76
CA ASN A 70 17.39 -10.36 -5.80
C ASN A 70 16.68 -10.45 -4.43
N LYS A 71 15.74 -9.55 -4.15
CA LYS A 71 14.91 -9.54 -2.93
C LYS A 71 13.47 -9.97 -3.22
N ARG A 72 13.09 -10.12 -4.49
CA ARG A 72 11.75 -10.57 -4.87
C ARG A 72 11.60 -12.06 -4.54
N PRO A 73 10.46 -12.47 -3.96
CA PRO A 73 10.20 -13.88 -3.74
C PRO A 73 10.06 -14.61 -5.09
N PRO A 74 10.41 -15.91 -5.17
CA PRO A 74 10.45 -16.66 -6.43
C PRO A 74 9.13 -16.64 -7.23
N ASN A 75 8.00 -16.61 -6.54
CA ASN A 75 6.66 -16.56 -7.15
C ASN A 75 6.38 -15.24 -7.89
N GLN A 76 7.05 -14.14 -7.56
CA GLN A 76 6.87 -12.85 -8.24
C GLN A 76 7.73 -12.70 -9.50
N ILE A 77 8.73 -13.58 -9.68
CA ILE A 77 9.68 -13.51 -10.80
C ILE A 77 9.57 -14.75 -11.72
N GLY A 78 8.52 -15.54 -11.57
CA GLY A 78 8.27 -16.72 -12.40
C GLY A 78 9.21 -17.90 -12.14
N LEU A 79 9.94 -17.90 -11.01
CA LEU A 79 10.81 -18.99 -10.61
C LEU A 79 10.06 -20.04 -9.79
N ALA A 80 10.54 -21.28 -9.83
CA ALA A 80 9.99 -22.36 -9.03
C ALA A 80 10.12 -22.05 -7.53
N THR A 81 9.02 -22.15 -6.79
CA THR A 81 9.05 -21.97 -5.34
C THR A 81 9.57 -23.25 -4.65
N PRO A 82 10.10 -23.15 -3.42
CA PRO A 82 10.45 -24.32 -2.61
C PRO A 82 9.26 -25.26 -2.41
N ALA A 83 8.05 -24.73 -2.22
CA ALA A 83 6.83 -25.52 -2.08
C ALA A 83 6.49 -26.30 -3.36
N THR A 84 6.56 -25.66 -4.53
CA THR A 84 6.34 -26.33 -5.83
C THR A 84 7.37 -27.44 -6.08
N THR A 85 8.62 -27.17 -5.72
CA THR A 85 9.71 -28.15 -5.86
C THR A 85 9.50 -29.32 -4.91
N SER A 86 9.08 -29.07 -3.67
CA SER A 86 8.71 -30.11 -2.70
C SER A 86 7.59 -31.01 -3.23
N THR A 87 6.54 -30.45 -3.83
CA THR A 87 5.48 -31.25 -4.46
C THR A 87 5.98 -32.12 -5.60
N ARG A 88 6.86 -31.60 -6.47
CA ARG A 88 7.42 -32.38 -7.59
C ARG A 88 8.34 -33.50 -7.12
N MET A 89 9.10 -33.27 -6.06
CA MET A 89 10.07 -34.24 -5.54
C MET A 89 9.43 -35.25 -4.59
N GLY A 90 8.39 -34.86 -3.86
CA GLY A 90 7.80 -35.65 -2.79
C GLY A 90 8.80 -35.88 -1.66
N ASN A 91 8.84 -37.12 -1.16
CA ASN A 91 9.70 -37.50 -0.03
C ASN A 91 11.21 -37.39 -0.34
N THR A 92 11.59 -37.19 -1.60
CA THR A 92 12.99 -37.02 -1.99
C THR A 92 13.44 -35.55 -2.04
N PHE A 93 12.59 -34.61 -1.63
CA PHE A 93 12.94 -33.20 -1.57
C PHE A 93 14.13 -32.96 -0.62
N GLY A 94 15.20 -32.35 -1.13
CA GLY A 94 16.43 -32.07 -0.38
C GLY A 94 17.39 -33.25 -0.22
N THR A 95 17.01 -34.46 -0.65
CA THR A 95 17.85 -35.68 -0.49
C THR A 95 18.25 -36.33 -1.81
N SER A 96 17.54 -36.05 -2.90
CA SER A 96 17.84 -36.59 -4.24
C SER A 96 17.61 -35.55 -5.33
N VAL A 97 18.24 -35.76 -6.49
CA VAL A 97 17.96 -35.03 -7.74
C VAL A 97 16.82 -35.63 -8.55
N LYS A 98 16.32 -36.81 -8.16
CA LYS A 98 15.22 -37.51 -8.82
C LYS A 98 13.93 -37.43 -8.00
N PRO A 99 12.78 -37.13 -8.62
CA PRO A 99 11.47 -37.23 -7.98
C PRO A 99 11.16 -38.62 -7.43
N GLN A 100 10.35 -38.68 -6.37
CA GLN A 100 9.77 -39.92 -5.90
C GLN A 100 8.92 -40.55 -7.00
N ARG A 101 9.35 -41.71 -7.51
CA ARG A 101 8.54 -42.56 -8.38
C ARG A 101 8.05 -43.74 -7.54
N PRO A 102 6.74 -44.02 -7.51
CA PRO A 102 6.24 -45.28 -6.96
C PRO A 102 6.95 -46.46 -7.62
N ALA A 103 7.21 -47.52 -6.86
CA ALA A 103 7.76 -48.75 -7.43
C ALA A 103 6.86 -49.20 -8.60
N PRO A 104 7.44 -49.68 -9.72
CA PRO A 104 6.64 -50.28 -10.76
C PRO A 104 5.81 -51.40 -10.12
N VAL A 105 4.49 -51.31 -10.21
CA VAL A 105 3.65 -52.46 -9.86
C VAL A 105 4.01 -53.54 -10.87
N THR A 106 4.78 -54.55 -10.45
CA THR A 106 4.89 -55.80 -11.19
C THR A 106 3.49 -56.38 -11.19
N GLY A 107 2.79 -56.18 -12.31
CA GLY A 107 1.40 -56.58 -12.43
C GLY A 107 1.29 -58.08 -12.24
N THR A 108 0.80 -58.51 -11.09
CA THR A 108 -0.12 -59.64 -11.06
C THR A 108 -1.38 -59.12 -11.71
N SER A 109 -1.39 -59.05 -13.05
CA SER A 109 -2.63 -58.75 -13.76
C SER A 109 -3.65 -59.80 -13.33
N PRO A 110 -4.85 -59.44 -12.87
CA PRO A 110 -5.88 -60.41 -12.51
C PRO A 110 -6.35 -61.27 -13.70
N LEU A 111 -5.86 -60.95 -14.92
CA LEU A 111 -6.08 -61.70 -16.15
C LEU A 111 -4.99 -62.74 -16.46
N LEU A 112 -3.86 -62.73 -15.74
CA LEU A 112 -2.78 -63.70 -15.90
C LEU A 112 -2.90 -64.73 -14.78
N ASN A 113 -3.67 -65.78 -15.05
CA ASN A 113 -3.83 -66.92 -14.16
C ASN A 113 -2.48 -67.67 -14.06
N PRO A 114 -1.90 -67.90 -12.86
CA PRO A 114 -0.77 -68.81 -12.73
C PRO A 114 -1.27 -70.23 -12.99
N LYS A 115 -0.73 -70.86 -14.03
CA LYS A 115 -0.91 -72.29 -14.28
C LYS A 115 0.01 -73.11 -13.40
#